data_AF-A0A7X6YEK3-F1
#
_entry.id   AF-A0A7X6YEK3-F1
#
_cell.length_a   1.000
_cell.length_b   1.000
_cell.length_c   1.000
_cell.angle_alpha   90.00
_cell.angle_beta   90.00
_cell.angle_gamma   90.00
#
_symmetry.space_group_name_H-M   'P 1'
#
loop_
_entity.id
_entity.type
_entity.pdbx_description
1 polymer ?
#
loop_
_entity_poly.entity_id
_entity_poly.type
_entity_poly.pdbx_seq_one_letter_code
_entity_poly.pdbx_strand_id
1 'polypeptide(L)'
;AEYAGAFTGSGTVTVNGPGTQIFSGPNVAPGGISVTGGAAALHAGAVLDGPAAVHAPGALHTAGAVAIGGLGGDGVLALGLPAPGDASPSAPHIAFLSTDASTGLSPDKSYTHLYDLGNVGPAVVNGITFTKVTGNTATFTASPSLSTHDGNLLSGAALGPVPTDSGLFALLTDMCYVAGALPAPKNTTLTLSGLTPGHPYEVRIYNRSWGWGGSRHQFVDFCSTLDGRYRDSILFNPDALLPNALVYRYVPEGTTLSIRVSNLIDNNGWHIYGFSNEDLSDPDAEAWDGGLTVSVPAGRTDAFAGTLDGPAQLTKSGAGVLLLTGSSAASGPVTIAAGSFGAAFTNDAPLTAGPVAFAAGTAYVWDWSAAGAGGTLSAGSVTLPDPFTITAGQSGQPPARWPVLVSEDAPLGTPLESITLVGFPNSVKDEYSADGRTLFLTNQRGTLFCIE
;
A
#
# COMPACT_ATOMS: atom_id res chain seq x y z
N ALA A 1 -16.63 7.03 13.25
CA ALA A 1 -17.74 7.50 12.39
C ALA A 1 -17.25 7.51 10.96
N GLU A 2 -18.13 7.31 9.99
CA GLU A 2 -17.78 7.27 8.56
C GLU A 2 -18.49 8.41 7.84
N TYR A 3 -17.75 9.08 6.95
CA TYR A 3 -18.28 10.12 6.08
C TYR A 3 -17.89 9.83 4.63
N ALA A 4 -18.89 9.59 3.81
CA ALA A 4 -18.77 9.35 2.37
C ALA A 4 -19.45 10.51 1.63
N GLY A 5 -18.72 11.59 1.35
CA GLY A 5 -19.25 12.79 0.70
C GLY A 5 -18.20 13.85 0.41
N ALA A 6 -18.58 14.93 -0.26
CA ALA A 6 -17.72 16.10 -0.42
C ALA A 6 -18.10 17.16 0.61
N PHE A 7 -17.17 17.57 1.48
CA PHE A 7 -17.36 18.73 2.34
C PHE A 7 -16.73 19.97 1.69
N THR A 8 -17.55 20.87 1.16
CA THR A 8 -17.08 22.07 0.45
C THR A 8 -16.97 23.27 1.39
N GLY A 9 -15.95 24.11 1.18
CA GLY A 9 -15.71 25.33 1.97
C GLY A 9 -14.22 25.56 2.24
N SER A 10 -13.87 26.75 2.74
CA SER A 10 -12.49 27.11 3.09
C SER A 10 -12.10 26.79 4.54
N GLY A 11 -13.01 26.15 5.29
CA GLY A 11 -12.78 25.79 6.69
C GLY A 11 -11.97 24.51 6.83
N THR A 12 -11.25 24.39 7.94
CA THR A 12 -10.53 23.17 8.32
C THR A 12 -11.46 22.23 9.09
N VAL A 13 -11.44 20.94 8.76
CA VAL A 13 -12.15 19.91 9.53
C VAL A 13 -11.25 19.43 10.67
N THR A 14 -11.70 19.53 11.92
CA THR A 14 -10.97 19.01 13.08
C THR A 14 -11.49 17.64 13.50
N VAL A 15 -10.61 16.64 13.51
CA VAL A 15 -10.83 15.34 14.14
C VAL A 15 -10.22 15.37 15.54
N ASN A 16 -11.04 15.14 16.56
CA ASN A 16 -10.68 15.16 17.97
C ASN A 16 -11.44 14.06 18.73
N GLY A 17 -10.94 13.69 19.91
CA GLY A 17 -11.45 12.58 20.73
C GLY A 17 -10.78 11.25 20.38
N PRO A 18 -11.02 10.18 21.15
CA PRO A 18 -10.26 8.93 21.05
C PRO A 18 -10.67 8.02 19.88
N GLY A 19 -11.73 8.37 19.14
CA GLY A 19 -12.29 7.53 18.08
C GLY A 19 -11.66 7.75 16.71
N THR A 20 -12.09 6.93 15.75
CA THR A 20 -11.68 7.03 14.35
C THR A 20 -12.75 7.71 13.50
N GLN A 21 -12.35 8.70 12.71
CA GLN A 21 -13.15 9.28 11.63
C GLN A 21 -12.64 8.77 10.28
N ILE A 22 -13.51 8.09 9.53
CA ILE A 22 -13.21 7.56 8.21
C ILE A 22 -13.73 8.56 7.16
N PHE A 23 -12.89 8.88 6.17
CA PHE A 23 -13.18 9.72 5.03
C PHE A 23 -13.07 8.89 3.74
N SER A 24 -14.18 8.71 3.03
CA SER A 24 -14.25 7.96 1.77
C SER A 24 -14.87 8.82 0.65
N GLY A 25 -14.52 8.52 -0.61
CA GLY A 25 -14.96 9.32 -1.79
C GLY A 25 -14.22 10.66 -1.96
N PRO A 26 -14.56 11.48 -2.98
CA PRO A 26 -13.85 12.73 -3.29
C PRO A 26 -14.10 13.82 -2.24
N ASN A 27 -13.29 13.80 -1.18
CA ASN A 27 -13.34 14.72 -0.05
C ASN A 27 -12.66 16.06 -0.37
N VAL A 28 -13.19 16.85 -1.30
CA VAL A 28 -12.58 18.13 -1.71
C VAL A 28 -12.55 19.12 -0.55
N ALA A 29 -11.43 19.20 0.15
CA ALA A 29 -11.24 19.91 1.41
C ALA A 29 -10.24 21.08 1.29
N PRO A 30 -10.58 22.24 0.69
CA PRO A 30 -9.63 23.33 0.51
C PRO A 30 -8.97 23.85 1.80
N GLY A 31 -9.72 23.86 2.92
CA GLY A 31 -9.20 24.26 4.22
C GLY A 31 -8.42 23.17 4.97
N GLY A 32 -8.36 21.96 4.42
CA GLY A 32 -7.60 20.84 4.97
C GLY A 32 -8.26 20.13 6.16
N ILE A 33 -7.48 19.25 6.79
CA ILE A 33 -7.86 18.54 8.00
C ILE A 33 -6.86 18.82 9.12
N SER A 34 -7.33 18.84 10.36
CA SER A 34 -6.50 18.88 11.55
C SER A 34 -6.89 17.71 12.46
N VAL A 35 -5.95 16.82 12.74
CA VAL A 35 -6.16 15.67 13.63
C VAL A 35 -5.44 15.96 14.93
N THR A 36 -6.17 16.14 16.03
CA THR A 36 -5.61 16.49 17.34
C THR A 36 -5.85 15.43 18.41
N GLY A 37 -6.57 14.36 18.07
CA GLY A 37 -6.77 13.18 18.90
C GLY A 37 -7.45 12.06 18.11
N GLY A 38 -7.25 10.81 18.55
CA GLY A 38 -7.82 9.63 17.89
C GLY A 38 -7.18 9.40 16.52
N ALA A 39 -7.97 8.96 15.55
CA ALA A 39 -7.49 8.72 14.20
C ALA A 39 -8.40 9.32 13.12
N ALA A 40 -7.80 9.77 12.03
CA ALA A 40 -8.46 9.99 10.76
C ALA A 40 -7.99 8.92 9.75
N ALA A 41 -8.90 8.25 9.06
CA ALA A 41 -8.57 7.32 7.98
C ALA A 41 -9.00 7.91 6.63
N LEU A 42 -8.07 8.04 5.70
CA LEU A 42 -8.34 8.44 4.32
C LEU A 42 -8.43 7.18 3.46
N HIS A 43 -9.62 6.88 2.98
CA HIS A 43 -9.88 5.73 2.11
C HIS A 43 -9.68 6.07 0.64
N ALA A 44 -9.53 5.06 -0.22
CA ALA A 44 -9.38 5.20 -1.66
C ALA A 44 -10.36 6.24 -2.26
N GLY A 45 -9.83 7.18 -3.03
CA GLY A 45 -10.60 8.26 -3.65
C GLY A 45 -10.76 9.52 -2.78
N ALA A 46 -10.29 9.52 -1.53
CA ALA A 46 -10.15 10.73 -0.73
C ALA A 46 -9.06 11.64 -1.32
N VAL A 47 -9.46 12.82 -1.79
CA VAL A 47 -8.57 13.87 -2.30
C VAL A 47 -8.79 15.12 -1.48
N LEU A 48 -7.85 15.43 -0.58
CA LEU A 48 -7.86 16.67 0.19
C LEU A 48 -7.02 17.73 -0.55
N ASP A 49 -7.68 18.73 -1.13
CA ASP A 49 -6.96 19.85 -1.79
C ASP A 49 -6.15 20.69 -0.79
N GLY A 50 -6.55 20.71 0.47
CA GLY A 50 -5.86 21.40 1.56
C GLY A 50 -4.84 20.51 2.30
N PRO A 51 -4.07 21.11 3.22
CA PRO A 51 -3.08 20.39 4.00
C PRO A 51 -3.70 19.48 5.07
N ALA A 52 -2.99 18.45 5.49
CA ALA A 52 -3.27 17.70 6.72
C ALA A 52 -2.31 18.11 7.83
N ALA A 53 -2.84 18.59 8.96
CA ALA A 53 -2.08 18.88 10.17
C ALA A 53 -2.37 17.81 11.23
N VAL A 54 -1.41 16.93 11.50
CA VAL A 54 -1.57 15.80 12.42
C VAL A 54 -0.76 16.06 13.67
N HIS A 55 -1.43 16.26 14.79
CA HIS A 55 -0.81 16.60 16.07
C HIS A 55 -0.92 15.44 17.05
N ALA A 56 0.15 15.18 17.79
CA ALA A 56 0.10 14.17 18.85
C ALA A 56 -1.01 14.50 19.88
N PRO A 57 -1.82 13.51 20.33
CA PRO A 57 -1.69 12.06 20.10
C PRO A 57 -2.47 11.52 18.87
N GLY A 58 -2.90 12.38 17.95
CA GLY A 58 -3.66 12.01 16.77
C GLY A 58 -2.84 11.25 15.72
N ALA A 59 -3.54 10.46 14.91
CA ALA A 59 -2.99 9.69 13.80
C ALA A 59 -3.75 9.91 12.49
N LEU A 60 -3.04 9.99 11.36
CA LEU A 60 -3.60 9.93 10.02
C LEU A 60 -3.23 8.60 9.37
N HIS A 61 -4.24 7.84 8.99
CA HIS A 61 -4.14 6.54 8.35
C HIS A 61 -4.52 6.66 6.87
N THR A 62 -3.84 5.92 5.99
CA THR A 62 -4.20 5.82 4.58
C THR A 62 -4.59 4.39 4.19
N ALA A 63 -5.70 4.27 3.48
CA ALA A 63 -6.38 3.01 3.17
C ALA A 63 -6.87 3.03 1.71
N GLY A 64 -5.92 2.84 0.80
CA GLY A 64 -6.04 3.14 -0.64
C GLY A 64 -5.33 4.43 -1.06
N ALA A 65 -5.23 4.64 -2.39
CA ALA A 65 -4.45 5.73 -2.95
C ALA A 65 -5.16 7.07 -2.68
N VAL A 66 -4.49 7.95 -1.93
CA VAL A 66 -5.03 9.23 -1.48
C VAL A 66 -4.05 10.37 -1.71
N ALA A 67 -4.56 11.59 -1.78
CA ALA A 67 -3.75 12.79 -1.99
C ALA A 67 -4.13 13.90 -1.02
N ILE A 68 -3.12 14.61 -0.52
CA ILE A 68 -3.27 15.78 0.35
C ILE A 68 -2.45 16.96 -0.18
N GLY A 69 -2.98 18.17 -0.08
CA GLY A 69 -2.36 19.41 -0.53
C GLY A 69 -1.34 20.00 0.43
N GLY A 70 -0.71 19.17 1.28
CA GLY A 70 0.26 19.55 2.30
C GLY A 70 0.25 18.65 3.52
N LEU A 71 1.33 18.67 4.31
CA LEU A 71 1.47 17.85 5.51
C LEU A 71 2.21 18.62 6.61
N GLY A 72 1.74 18.53 7.86
CA GLY A 72 2.51 19.03 8.99
C GLY A 72 2.04 18.50 10.33
N GLY A 73 2.73 18.89 11.39
CA GLY A 73 2.46 18.47 12.76
C GLY A 73 3.44 17.42 13.27
N ASP A 74 3.12 16.80 14.41
CA ASP A 74 4.00 15.94 15.22
C ASP A 74 3.33 14.63 15.69
N GLY A 75 2.18 14.28 15.11
CA GLY A 75 1.46 13.04 15.42
C GLY A 75 1.96 11.82 14.64
N VAL A 76 1.08 10.86 14.37
CA VAL A 76 1.41 9.64 13.62
C VAL A 76 0.88 9.72 12.19
N LEU A 77 1.73 9.41 11.21
CA LEU A 77 1.34 9.16 9.83
C LEU A 77 1.53 7.68 9.52
N ALA A 78 0.41 6.95 9.45
CA ALA A 78 0.35 5.51 9.33
C ALA A 78 -0.05 5.11 7.90
N LEU A 79 0.96 4.93 7.05
CA LEU A 79 0.83 4.68 5.61
C LEU A 79 0.39 3.25 5.32
N GLY A 80 -0.81 3.08 4.77
CA GLY A 80 -1.28 1.75 4.44
C GLY A 80 -1.59 0.90 5.68
N LEU A 81 -1.88 1.56 6.81
CA LEU A 81 -2.27 0.89 8.04
C LEU A 81 -3.71 1.26 8.37
N PRO A 82 -4.54 0.30 8.78
CA PRO A 82 -5.90 0.60 9.21
C PRO A 82 -5.87 1.51 10.45
N ALA A 83 -6.82 2.44 10.53
CA ALA A 83 -7.02 3.16 11.77
C ALA A 83 -7.63 2.25 12.85
N PRO A 84 -7.43 2.52 14.15
CA PRO A 84 -8.09 1.77 15.21
C PRO A 84 -9.61 1.69 15.03
N GLY A 85 -10.17 0.48 14.92
CA GLY A 85 -11.60 0.28 14.67
C GLY A 85 -12.06 0.57 13.23
N ASP A 86 -11.12 0.76 12.29
CA ASP A 86 -11.37 0.74 10.85
C ASP A 86 -11.24 -0.70 10.33
N ALA A 87 -12.37 -1.32 10.03
CA ALA A 87 -12.45 -2.73 9.64
C ALA A 87 -12.30 -2.96 8.13
N SER A 88 -12.27 -1.90 7.31
CA SER A 88 -12.32 -1.97 5.84
C SER A 88 -11.34 -1.01 5.18
N PRO A 89 -10.08 -1.41 4.96
CA PRO A 89 -9.10 -0.54 4.33
C PRO A 89 -9.27 -0.36 2.81
N SER A 90 -10.23 -1.04 2.17
CA SER A 90 -10.62 -0.80 0.78
C SER A 90 -11.95 -1.47 0.47
N ALA A 91 -12.87 -0.77 -0.21
CA ALA A 91 -14.05 -1.40 -0.77
C ALA A 91 -13.66 -2.59 -1.69
N PRO A 92 -14.36 -3.74 -1.62
CA PRO A 92 -14.09 -4.88 -2.49
C PRO A 92 -14.23 -4.50 -3.96
N HIS A 93 -13.34 -5.00 -4.82
CA HIS A 93 -13.31 -4.64 -6.24
C HIS A 93 -12.89 -5.82 -7.14
N ILE A 94 -13.02 -5.64 -8.45
CA ILE A 94 -12.68 -6.65 -9.46
C ILE A 94 -11.36 -6.27 -10.14
N ALA A 95 -10.38 -7.18 -10.11
CA ALA A 95 -9.14 -7.08 -10.86
C ALA A 95 -9.16 -8.04 -12.06
N PHE A 96 -8.93 -7.56 -13.28
CA PHE A 96 -8.93 -8.42 -14.47
C PHE A 96 -7.62 -9.17 -14.64
N LEU A 97 -7.72 -10.41 -15.12
CA LEU A 97 -6.61 -11.34 -15.24
C LEU A 97 -6.33 -11.67 -16.70
N SER A 98 -5.05 -11.74 -17.04
CA SER A 98 -4.56 -12.02 -18.39
C SER A 98 -3.36 -12.94 -18.44
N THR A 99 -2.59 -13.06 -17.36
CA THR A 99 -1.38 -13.88 -17.27
C THR A 99 -1.17 -14.28 -15.81
N ASP A 100 -0.25 -15.22 -15.54
CA ASP A 100 0.17 -15.50 -14.16
C ASP A 100 0.64 -14.21 -13.45
N ALA A 101 1.43 -13.37 -14.13
CA ALA A 101 1.89 -12.08 -13.59
C ALA A 101 0.74 -11.15 -13.16
N SER A 102 -0.36 -11.11 -13.92
CA SER A 102 -1.52 -10.26 -13.61
C SER A 102 -2.24 -10.64 -12.32
N THR A 103 -1.97 -11.83 -11.77
CA THR A 103 -2.56 -12.24 -10.47
C THR A 103 -1.98 -11.47 -9.30
N GLY A 104 -0.78 -10.90 -9.43
CA GLY A 104 -0.04 -10.25 -8.35
C GLY A 104 0.59 -11.23 -7.34
N LEU A 105 0.53 -12.53 -7.62
CA LEU A 105 1.16 -13.56 -6.79
C LEU A 105 2.68 -13.55 -6.98
N SER A 106 3.44 -13.62 -5.90
CA SER A 106 4.91 -13.71 -5.92
C SER A 106 5.41 -14.73 -4.90
N PRO A 107 6.47 -15.51 -5.19
CA PRO A 107 7.12 -16.36 -4.18
C PRO A 107 7.75 -15.55 -3.04
N ASP A 108 7.98 -14.26 -3.22
CA ASP A 108 8.55 -13.36 -2.21
C ASP A 108 7.51 -12.85 -1.21
N LYS A 109 6.23 -13.22 -1.37
CA LYS A 109 5.11 -12.81 -0.51
C LYS A 109 4.67 -13.95 0.42
N SER A 110 4.18 -13.58 1.59
CA SER A 110 3.59 -14.53 2.55
C SER A 110 2.09 -14.72 2.33
N TYR A 111 1.65 -15.98 2.33
CA TYR A 111 0.23 -16.33 2.19
C TYR A 111 -0.23 -17.25 3.32
N THR A 112 -1.35 -16.91 3.94
CA THR A 112 -2.03 -17.80 4.90
C THR A 112 -2.85 -18.87 4.19
N HIS A 113 -3.33 -18.57 2.98
CA HIS A 113 -4.18 -19.47 2.18
C HIS A 113 -3.77 -19.39 0.71
N LEU A 114 -3.60 -20.56 0.09
CA LEU A 114 -3.38 -20.74 -1.35
C LEU A 114 -4.16 -21.98 -1.78
N TYR A 115 -5.42 -21.79 -2.17
CA TYR A 115 -6.33 -22.88 -2.46
C TYR A 115 -6.83 -22.87 -3.89
N ASP A 116 -6.64 -23.99 -4.55
CA ASP A 116 -7.14 -24.31 -5.87
C ASP A 116 -8.33 -25.24 -5.70
N LEU A 117 -9.54 -24.74 -6.01
CA LEU A 117 -10.78 -25.41 -5.72
C LEU A 117 -11.23 -26.26 -6.90
N GLY A 118 -11.63 -27.50 -6.61
CA GLY A 118 -12.04 -28.46 -7.63
C GLY A 118 -11.23 -29.76 -7.53
N ASN A 119 -11.23 -30.56 -8.58
CA ASN A 119 -10.68 -31.92 -8.62
C ASN A 119 -9.78 -32.25 -9.83
N VAL A 120 -9.39 -31.26 -10.64
CA VAL A 120 -8.30 -31.35 -11.63
C VAL A 120 -6.98 -30.99 -10.94
N GLY A 121 -5.83 -31.49 -11.39
CA GLY A 121 -4.54 -31.35 -10.67
C GLY A 121 -4.21 -29.92 -10.19
N PRO A 122 -3.36 -29.77 -9.16
CA PRO A 122 -3.09 -28.47 -8.54
C PRO A 122 -2.45 -27.47 -9.52
N ALA A 123 -2.91 -26.23 -9.48
CA ALA A 123 -2.33 -25.13 -10.24
C ALA A 123 -1.00 -24.65 -9.66
N VAL A 124 -0.10 -24.22 -10.54
CA VAL A 124 1.17 -23.54 -10.20
C VAL A 124 1.22 -22.20 -10.91
N VAL A 125 1.07 -21.10 -10.18
CA VAL A 125 0.99 -19.73 -10.74
C VAL A 125 2.19 -18.92 -10.28
N ASN A 126 2.96 -18.32 -11.20
CA ASN A 126 4.22 -17.62 -10.88
C ASN A 126 5.18 -18.45 -10.00
N GLY A 127 5.21 -19.78 -10.22
CA GLY A 127 6.03 -20.70 -9.42
C GLY A 127 5.45 -21.07 -8.04
N ILE A 128 4.32 -20.51 -7.64
CA ILE A 128 3.62 -20.83 -6.39
C ILE A 128 2.67 -22.00 -6.62
N THR A 129 2.81 -23.07 -5.83
CA THR A 129 1.91 -24.22 -5.89
C THR A 129 0.70 -24.01 -4.99
N PHE A 130 -0.50 -24.07 -5.56
CA PHE A 130 -1.74 -24.02 -4.80
C PHE A 130 -2.06 -25.39 -4.20
N THR A 131 -2.65 -25.39 -3.01
CA THR A 131 -3.16 -26.62 -2.39
C THR A 131 -4.53 -26.96 -2.98
N LYS A 132 -4.69 -28.17 -3.51
CA LYS A 132 -5.97 -28.61 -4.08
C LYS A 132 -7.02 -28.88 -3.00
N VAL A 133 -8.23 -28.36 -3.20
CA VAL A 133 -9.34 -28.43 -2.24
C VAL A 133 -10.67 -28.75 -2.92
N THR A 134 -11.33 -29.81 -2.48
CA THR A 134 -12.66 -30.23 -2.95
C THR A 134 -13.79 -29.91 -1.97
N GLY A 135 -13.49 -29.28 -0.84
CA GLY A 135 -14.46 -29.07 0.24
C GLY A 135 -13.86 -28.35 1.43
N ASN A 136 -14.37 -28.63 2.63
CA ASN A 136 -13.88 -27.98 3.85
C ASN A 136 -12.50 -28.51 4.25
N THR A 137 -11.62 -27.60 4.68
CA THR A 137 -10.31 -27.87 5.29
C THR A 137 -10.33 -27.40 6.76
N ALA A 138 -9.17 -27.49 7.44
CA ALA A 138 -9.04 -26.98 8.80
C ALA A 138 -9.12 -25.44 8.88
N THR A 139 -8.68 -24.74 7.83
CA THR A 139 -8.60 -23.26 7.80
C THR A 139 -9.55 -22.63 6.77
N PHE A 140 -10.24 -23.43 5.96
CA PHE A 140 -11.28 -22.95 5.04
C PHE A 140 -12.53 -23.81 5.17
N THR A 141 -13.70 -23.19 5.36
CA THR A 141 -14.97 -23.90 5.38
C THR A 141 -16.03 -23.16 4.58
N ALA A 142 -17.00 -23.92 4.04
CA ALA A 142 -18.21 -23.40 3.44
C ALA A 142 -19.44 -24.01 4.12
N SER A 143 -20.45 -23.18 4.36
CA SER A 143 -21.74 -23.58 4.91
C SER A 143 -22.90 -22.89 4.16
N PRO A 144 -23.77 -23.64 3.46
CA PRO A 144 -23.67 -25.08 3.18
C PRO A 144 -22.41 -25.45 2.40
N SER A 145 -22.00 -26.73 2.47
CA SER A 145 -20.80 -27.21 1.78
C SER A 145 -20.90 -27.03 0.26
N LEU A 146 -19.77 -26.70 -0.36
CA LEU A 146 -19.67 -26.58 -1.81
C LEU A 146 -19.69 -27.95 -2.48
N SER A 147 -20.12 -27.97 -3.74
CA SER A 147 -19.98 -29.13 -4.64
C SER A 147 -18.80 -28.93 -5.57
N THR A 148 -18.16 -30.02 -6.00
CA THR A 148 -17.00 -29.97 -6.90
C THR A 148 -17.41 -30.21 -8.34
N HIS A 149 -16.61 -29.70 -9.26
CA HIS A 149 -16.76 -29.96 -10.68
C HIS A 149 -15.40 -29.85 -11.38
N ASP A 150 -15.14 -30.75 -12.33
CA ASP A 150 -13.91 -30.86 -13.13
C ASP A 150 -13.67 -29.67 -14.08
N GLY A 151 -14.46 -28.61 -13.94
CA GLY A 151 -14.51 -27.54 -14.93
C GLY A 151 -15.18 -27.95 -16.25
N ASN A 152 -15.30 -26.96 -17.12
CA ASN A 152 -15.53 -27.14 -18.55
C ASN A 152 -14.36 -26.47 -19.28
N LEU A 153 -14.11 -26.88 -20.53
CA LEU A 153 -13.08 -26.28 -21.37
C LEU A 153 -13.20 -24.75 -21.39
N LEU A 154 -12.22 -24.08 -20.78
CA LEU A 154 -12.12 -22.63 -20.78
C LEU A 154 -11.70 -22.18 -22.19
N SER A 155 -12.65 -21.64 -22.96
CA SER A 155 -12.44 -21.31 -24.37
C SER A 155 -13.23 -20.08 -24.80
N GLY A 156 -12.90 -19.55 -25.99
CA GLY A 156 -13.60 -18.41 -26.59
C GLY A 156 -13.54 -17.15 -25.72
N ALA A 157 -14.64 -16.40 -25.67
CA ALA A 157 -14.69 -15.14 -24.91
C ALA A 157 -14.52 -15.32 -23.39
N ALA A 158 -14.91 -16.47 -22.84
CA ALA A 158 -14.73 -16.78 -21.42
C ALA A 158 -13.26 -17.01 -21.03
N LEU A 159 -12.42 -17.48 -21.96
CA LEU A 159 -10.97 -17.59 -21.79
C LEU A 159 -10.29 -16.22 -21.76
N GLY A 160 -10.81 -15.28 -22.54
CA GLY A 160 -10.24 -13.94 -22.64
C GLY A 160 -8.76 -13.99 -23.05
N PRO A 161 -7.90 -13.13 -22.47
CA PRO A 161 -6.48 -13.07 -22.81
C PRO A 161 -5.60 -14.13 -22.11
N VAL A 162 -6.16 -15.05 -21.32
CA VAL A 162 -5.39 -16.01 -20.51
C VAL A 162 -4.71 -17.08 -21.41
N PRO A 163 -3.38 -17.26 -21.36
CA PRO A 163 -2.70 -18.31 -22.13
C PRO A 163 -3.08 -19.72 -21.65
N THR A 164 -3.35 -20.64 -22.57
CA THR A 164 -3.82 -22.01 -22.24
C THR A 164 -2.77 -22.91 -21.58
N ASP A 165 -1.51 -22.52 -21.64
CA ASP A 165 -0.36 -23.19 -21.03
C ASP A 165 0.08 -22.55 -19.70
N SER A 166 -0.66 -21.55 -19.21
CA SER A 166 -0.34 -20.82 -17.98
C SER A 166 -0.86 -21.50 -16.71
N GLY A 167 -0.25 -21.18 -15.57
CA GLY A 167 -0.74 -21.59 -14.25
C GLY A 167 -2.13 -21.05 -13.94
N LEU A 168 -2.39 -19.80 -14.33
CA LEU A 168 -3.68 -19.14 -14.19
C LEU A 168 -4.77 -19.89 -14.96
N PHE A 169 -4.47 -20.41 -16.16
CA PHE A 169 -5.41 -21.26 -16.89
C PHE A 169 -5.75 -22.53 -16.11
N ALA A 170 -4.75 -23.20 -15.53
CA ALA A 170 -4.98 -24.36 -14.69
C ALA A 170 -5.86 -24.01 -13.48
N LEU A 171 -5.55 -22.91 -12.76
CA LEU A 171 -6.32 -22.43 -11.60
C LEU A 171 -7.78 -22.09 -11.94
N LEU A 172 -8.03 -21.59 -13.16
CA LEU A 172 -9.37 -21.26 -13.63
C LEU A 172 -10.08 -22.42 -14.34
N THR A 173 -9.48 -23.61 -14.42
CA THR A 173 -10.07 -24.71 -15.18
C THR A 173 -11.25 -25.30 -14.44
N ASP A 174 -11.03 -25.75 -13.22
CA ASP A 174 -11.99 -26.45 -12.38
C ASP A 174 -12.39 -25.63 -11.14
N MET A 175 -13.42 -26.08 -10.43
CA MET A 175 -14.04 -25.25 -9.40
C MET A 175 -14.79 -26.04 -8.35
N CYS A 176 -15.04 -25.35 -7.24
CA CYS A 176 -16.16 -25.64 -6.36
C CYS A 176 -17.30 -24.65 -6.62
N TYR A 177 -18.55 -25.04 -6.34
CA TYR A 177 -19.71 -24.19 -6.57
C TYR A 177 -20.83 -24.40 -5.54
N VAL A 178 -21.71 -23.40 -5.43
CA VAL A 178 -22.90 -23.46 -4.60
C VAL A 178 -24.00 -24.26 -5.32
N ALA A 179 -24.15 -25.53 -4.97
CA ALA A 179 -25.17 -26.38 -5.57
C ALA A 179 -26.59 -26.07 -5.07
N GLY A 180 -27.59 -26.34 -5.91
CA GLY A 180 -29.02 -26.20 -5.55
C GLY A 180 -29.36 -24.78 -5.08
N ALA A 181 -28.90 -23.76 -5.81
CA ALA A 181 -29.08 -22.33 -5.52
C ALA A 181 -30.52 -21.86 -5.82
N LEU A 182 -31.50 -22.51 -5.20
CA LEU A 182 -32.93 -22.38 -5.44
C LEU A 182 -33.72 -22.47 -4.12
N PRO A 183 -34.67 -21.56 -3.84
CA PRO A 183 -34.87 -20.27 -4.52
C PRO A 183 -33.77 -19.27 -4.15
N ALA A 184 -33.60 -18.23 -4.95
CA ALA A 184 -32.75 -17.09 -4.65
C ALA A 184 -33.42 -16.14 -3.62
N PRO A 185 -32.64 -15.51 -2.70
CA PRO A 185 -31.22 -15.71 -2.51
C PRO A 185 -30.91 -16.96 -1.68
N LYS A 186 -29.92 -17.76 -2.11
CA LYS A 186 -29.32 -18.80 -1.28
C LYS A 186 -27.99 -18.30 -0.74
N ASN A 187 -27.95 -18.12 0.58
CA ASN A 187 -26.73 -17.69 1.26
C ASN A 187 -25.80 -18.88 1.48
N THR A 188 -24.54 -18.71 1.11
CA THR A 188 -23.44 -19.59 1.50
C THR A 188 -22.38 -18.75 2.18
N THR A 189 -21.97 -19.15 3.38
CA THR A 189 -20.89 -18.50 4.11
C THR A 189 -19.61 -19.28 3.90
N LEU A 190 -18.59 -18.61 3.37
CA LEU A 190 -17.21 -19.07 3.35
C LEU A 190 -16.50 -18.48 4.57
N THR A 191 -15.68 -19.28 5.25
CA THR A 191 -14.91 -18.82 6.40
C THR A 191 -13.46 -19.22 6.22
N LEU A 192 -12.58 -18.22 6.21
CA LEU A 192 -11.15 -18.38 6.34
C LEU A 192 -10.81 -18.26 7.83
N SER A 193 -10.00 -19.16 8.35
CA SER A 193 -9.66 -19.29 9.77
C SER A 193 -8.14 -19.39 9.96
N GLY A 194 -7.69 -19.17 11.19
CA GLY A 194 -6.26 -19.20 11.51
C GLY A 194 -5.54 -17.90 11.15
N LEU A 195 -6.30 -16.80 11.04
CA LEU A 195 -5.75 -15.47 10.84
C LEU A 195 -5.26 -14.90 12.17
N THR A 196 -4.30 -13.98 12.12
CA THR A 196 -3.83 -13.25 13.29
C THR A 196 -4.65 -11.97 13.45
N PRO A 197 -5.31 -11.75 14.60
CA PRO A 197 -6.06 -10.51 14.84
C PRO A 197 -5.16 -9.28 14.69
N GLY A 198 -5.66 -8.25 14.00
CA GLY A 198 -4.93 -7.00 13.80
C GLY A 198 -3.90 -7.01 12.67
N HIS A 199 -3.57 -8.16 12.08
CA HIS A 199 -2.72 -8.22 10.89
C HIS A 199 -3.53 -7.84 9.63
N PRO A 200 -3.01 -7.00 8.73
CA PRO A 200 -3.66 -6.73 7.45
C PRO A 200 -3.51 -7.91 6.47
N TYR A 201 -4.59 -8.23 5.76
CA TYR A 201 -4.62 -9.29 4.75
C TYR A 201 -5.27 -8.82 3.45
N GLU A 202 -4.95 -9.48 2.34
CA GLU A 202 -5.67 -9.37 1.07
C GLU A 202 -6.19 -10.74 0.63
N VAL A 203 -7.51 -10.89 0.54
CA VAL A 203 -8.11 -12.06 -0.12
C VAL A 203 -8.34 -11.76 -1.61
N ARG A 204 -7.88 -12.66 -2.47
CA ARG A 204 -8.22 -12.68 -3.90
C ARG A 204 -8.98 -13.96 -4.21
N ILE A 205 -10.19 -13.83 -4.71
CA ILE A 205 -11.03 -14.97 -5.10
C ILE A 205 -11.09 -15.01 -6.61
N TYR A 206 -10.56 -16.07 -7.21
CA TYR A 206 -10.38 -16.19 -8.66
C TYR A 206 -11.67 -16.69 -9.32
N ASN A 207 -12.07 -15.96 -10.36
CA ASN A 207 -13.33 -16.16 -11.07
C ASN A 207 -13.10 -16.15 -12.58
N ARG A 208 -14.01 -16.83 -13.27
CA ARG A 208 -14.23 -16.65 -14.70
C ARG A 208 -15.68 -16.88 -15.05
N SER A 209 -16.04 -16.48 -16.26
CA SER A 209 -17.32 -16.83 -16.87
C SER A 209 -17.41 -18.34 -17.10
N TRP A 210 -18.55 -18.91 -16.73
CA TRP A 210 -18.93 -20.28 -17.07
C TRP A 210 -19.63 -20.33 -18.42
N GLY A 211 -20.56 -19.39 -18.63
CA GLY A 211 -21.27 -19.17 -19.88
C GLY A 211 -21.23 -17.69 -20.22
N TRP A 212 -20.48 -17.34 -21.27
CA TRP A 212 -20.24 -15.94 -21.64
C TRP A 212 -21.55 -15.17 -21.89
N GLY A 213 -21.72 -14.04 -21.21
CA GLY A 213 -22.92 -13.20 -21.29
C GLY A 213 -24.09 -13.70 -20.44
N GLY A 214 -23.88 -14.70 -19.57
CA GLY A 214 -24.87 -15.17 -18.61
C GLY A 214 -25.17 -14.14 -17.51
N SER A 215 -26.18 -14.43 -16.69
CA SER A 215 -26.70 -13.52 -15.65
C SER A 215 -26.43 -14.06 -14.24
N ARG A 216 -25.21 -14.47 -13.93
CA ARG A 216 -24.85 -15.00 -12.62
C ARG A 216 -24.58 -13.87 -11.62
N HIS A 217 -25.60 -13.11 -11.26
CA HIS A 217 -25.45 -12.02 -10.30
C HIS A 217 -25.17 -12.56 -8.88
N GLN A 218 -23.98 -12.25 -8.36
CA GLN A 218 -23.54 -12.59 -7.00
C GLN A 218 -23.41 -11.33 -6.17
N PHE A 219 -24.11 -11.32 -5.04
CA PHE A 219 -23.90 -10.35 -3.98
C PHE A 219 -22.97 -10.99 -2.95
N VAL A 220 -21.81 -10.36 -2.71
CA VAL A 220 -20.79 -10.87 -1.80
C VAL A 220 -20.56 -9.85 -0.71
N ASP A 221 -20.69 -10.27 0.54
CA ASP A 221 -20.48 -9.46 1.72
C ASP A 221 -19.32 -10.00 2.55
N PHE A 222 -18.58 -9.11 3.22
CA PHE A 222 -17.46 -9.45 4.08
C PHE A 222 -17.68 -9.01 5.53
N CYS A 223 -17.23 -9.86 6.46
CA CYS A 223 -17.23 -9.61 7.90
C CYS A 223 -15.89 -10.06 8.48
N SER A 224 -15.07 -9.07 8.87
CA SER A 224 -13.79 -9.21 9.56
C SER A 224 -13.88 -8.89 11.06
N THR A 225 -15.03 -8.38 11.52
CA THR A 225 -15.26 -7.90 12.89
C THR A 225 -15.92 -8.94 13.79
N LEU A 226 -15.71 -8.83 15.09
CA LEU A 226 -16.28 -9.73 16.10
C LEU A 226 -17.77 -9.48 16.37
N ASP A 227 -18.31 -8.35 15.91
CA ASP A 227 -19.73 -8.03 16.04
C ASP A 227 -20.63 -8.77 15.03
N GLY A 228 -20.03 -9.55 14.13
CA GLY A 228 -20.72 -10.37 13.14
C GLY A 228 -21.43 -9.55 12.05
N ARG A 229 -21.12 -8.25 11.94
CA ARG A 229 -21.75 -7.38 10.94
C ARG A 229 -20.95 -7.37 9.65
N TYR A 230 -21.67 -7.65 8.58
CA TYR A 230 -21.19 -7.47 7.23
C TYR A 230 -21.24 -5.99 6.87
N ARG A 231 -20.09 -5.40 6.53
CA ARG A 231 -19.93 -3.95 6.32
C ARG A 231 -19.57 -3.63 4.88
N ASP A 232 -18.85 -4.54 4.25
CA ASP A 232 -18.32 -4.39 2.91
C ASP A 232 -19.01 -5.35 1.97
N SER A 233 -19.38 -4.87 0.79
CA SER A 233 -20.13 -5.66 -0.16
C SER A 233 -19.81 -5.29 -1.60
N ILE A 234 -19.99 -6.26 -2.50
CA ILE A 234 -19.94 -6.05 -3.94
C ILE A 234 -21.02 -6.87 -4.62
N LEU A 235 -21.63 -6.26 -5.64
CA LEU A 235 -22.49 -6.96 -6.59
C LEU A 235 -21.74 -7.07 -7.92
N PHE A 236 -21.54 -8.29 -8.40
CA PHE A 236 -20.94 -8.50 -9.71
C PHE A 236 -21.51 -9.73 -10.41
N ASN A 237 -21.25 -9.84 -11.71
CA ASN A 237 -21.66 -10.97 -12.54
C ASN A 237 -20.43 -11.56 -13.24
N PRO A 238 -19.82 -12.65 -12.72
CA PRO A 238 -18.66 -13.27 -13.35
C PRO A 238 -18.94 -13.80 -14.76
N ASP A 239 -20.21 -14.11 -15.10
CA ASP A 239 -20.56 -14.61 -16.43
C ASP A 239 -20.50 -13.52 -17.52
N ALA A 240 -20.52 -12.24 -17.13
CA ALA A 240 -20.45 -11.08 -18.02
C ALA A 240 -19.08 -10.37 -17.99
N LEU A 241 -18.07 -10.96 -17.34
CA LEU A 241 -16.74 -10.39 -17.18
C LEU A 241 -15.68 -11.33 -17.75
N LEU A 242 -14.58 -10.74 -18.23
CA LEU A 242 -13.34 -11.47 -18.50
C LEU A 242 -12.83 -12.16 -17.22
N PRO A 243 -11.92 -13.15 -17.32
CA PRO A 243 -11.24 -13.71 -16.15
C PRO A 243 -10.79 -12.63 -15.17
N ASN A 244 -11.10 -12.83 -13.89
CA ASN A 244 -10.92 -11.79 -12.88
C ASN A 244 -10.70 -12.39 -11.49
N ALA A 245 -10.22 -11.56 -10.57
CA ALA A 245 -10.24 -11.82 -9.14
C ALA A 245 -11.13 -10.80 -8.44
N LEU A 246 -11.96 -11.26 -7.50
CA LEU A 246 -12.56 -10.41 -6.48
C LEU A 246 -11.50 -10.18 -5.40
N VAL A 247 -11.11 -8.93 -5.21
CA VAL A 247 -10.06 -8.51 -4.28
C VAL A 247 -10.70 -7.77 -3.11
N TYR A 248 -10.31 -8.15 -1.90
CA TYR A 248 -10.73 -7.46 -0.68
C TYR A 248 -9.60 -7.45 0.34
N ARG A 249 -9.24 -6.26 0.83
CA ARG A 249 -8.31 -6.11 1.96
C ARG A 249 -9.06 -5.90 3.25
N TYR A 250 -8.55 -6.48 4.32
CA TYR A 250 -9.21 -6.46 5.61
C TYR A 250 -8.23 -6.67 6.74
N VAL A 251 -8.65 -6.27 7.94
CA VAL A 251 -7.94 -6.53 9.19
C VAL A 251 -8.92 -7.22 10.12
N PRO A 252 -8.74 -8.51 10.44
CA PRO A 252 -9.69 -9.24 11.26
C PRO A 252 -9.53 -8.82 12.73
N GLU A 253 -10.64 -8.53 13.41
CA GLU A 253 -10.66 -8.35 14.86
C GLU A 253 -10.53 -9.69 15.60
N GLY A 254 -10.92 -10.78 14.93
CA GLY A 254 -10.78 -12.16 15.39
C GLY A 254 -9.79 -12.96 14.56
N THR A 255 -9.90 -14.28 14.61
CA THR A 255 -9.03 -15.21 13.86
C THR A 255 -9.62 -15.65 12.53
N THR A 256 -10.67 -14.97 12.05
CA THR A 256 -11.45 -15.39 10.88
C THR A 256 -11.85 -14.23 9.99
N LEU A 257 -11.97 -14.49 8.69
CA LEU A 257 -12.76 -13.70 7.75
C LEU A 257 -13.99 -14.52 7.35
N SER A 258 -15.17 -13.91 7.48
CA SER A 258 -16.42 -14.49 6.99
C SER A 258 -16.88 -13.78 5.72
N ILE A 259 -17.09 -14.55 4.65
CA ILE A 259 -17.51 -14.07 3.33
C ILE A 259 -18.86 -14.70 3.02
N ARG A 260 -19.92 -13.90 2.97
CA ARG A 260 -21.25 -14.39 2.62
C ARG A 260 -21.53 -14.12 1.16
N VAL A 261 -21.98 -15.16 0.46
CA VAL A 261 -22.27 -15.11 -0.96
C VAL A 261 -23.75 -15.42 -1.15
N SER A 262 -24.42 -14.58 -1.92
CA SER A 262 -25.85 -14.68 -2.20
C SER A 262 -26.06 -14.58 -3.72
N ASN A 263 -26.54 -15.67 -4.33
CA ASN A 263 -27.01 -15.60 -5.71
C ASN A 263 -28.31 -14.79 -5.77
N LEU A 264 -28.46 -13.93 -6.76
CA LEU A 264 -29.70 -13.16 -6.95
C LEU A 264 -30.67 -13.80 -7.94
N ILE A 265 -30.21 -14.79 -8.70
CA ILE A 265 -31.01 -15.53 -9.68
C ILE A 265 -31.03 -17.02 -9.32
N ASP A 266 -32.21 -17.61 -9.43
CA ASP A 266 -32.45 -19.04 -9.28
C ASP A 266 -31.46 -19.88 -10.10
N ASN A 267 -30.90 -20.92 -9.48
CA ASN A 267 -29.96 -21.87 -10.09
C ASN A 267 -28.63 -21.24 -10.58
N ASN A 268 -28.31 -20.02 -10.14
CA ASN A 268 -27.08 -19.33 -10.51
C ASN A 268 -26.15 -19.19 -9.29
N GLY A 269 -25.82 -20.32 -8.66
CA GLY A 269 -24.87 -20.36 -7.55
C GLY A 269 -23.46 -19.92 -7.97
N TRP A 270 -22.70 -19.36 -7.04
CA TRP A 270 -21.34 -18.91 -7.34
C TRP A 270 -20.42 -20.08 -7.67
N HIS A 271 -19.52 -19.87 -8.63
CA HIS A 271 -18.40 -20.77 -8.95
C HIS A 271 -17.13 -20.12 -8.44
N ILE A 272 -16.35 -20.87 -7.66
CA ILE A 272 -15.12 -20.43 -7.01
C ILE A 272 -14.02 -21.36 -7.50
N TYR A 273 -13.09 -20.82 -8.28
CA TYR A 273 -12.03 -21.58 -8.94
C TYR A 273 -10.80 -21.69 -8.05
N GLY A 274 -10.49 -20.63 -7.31
CA GLY A 274 -9.41 -20.61 -6.34
C GLY A 274 -9.51 -19.39 -5.44
N PHE A 275 -8.68 -19.33 -4.41
CA PHE A 275 -8.38 -18.08 -3.74
C PHE A 275 -7.00 -18.09 -3.10
N SER A 276 -6.43 -16.89 -2.95
CA SER A 276 -5.27 -16.61 -2.12
C SER A 276 -5.65 -15.67 -0.98
N ASN A 277 -4.95 -15.77 0.15
CA ASN A 277 -5.03 -14.79 1.22
C ASN A 277 -3.61 -14.39 1.64
N GLU A 278 -3.17 -13.23 1.18
CA GLU A 278 -1.84 -12.66 1.43
C GLU A 278 -1.79 -12.02 2.81
N ASP A 279 -0.74 -12.30 3.58
CA ASP A 279 -0.43 -11.59 4.84
C ASP A 279 0.40 -10.35 4.50
N LEU A 280 -0.20 -9.18 4.67
CA LEU A 280 0.40 -7.89 4.31
C LEU A 280 1.19 -7.28 5.48
N SER A 281 1.28 -7.98 6.61
CA SER A 281 2.20 -7.59 7.71
C SER A 281 3.65 -7.99 7.43
N ASP A 282 3.87 -8.81 6.40
CA ASP A 282 5.19 -9.15 5.92
C ASP A 282 5.88 -7.88 5.37
N PRO A 283 7.06 -7.48 5.87
CA PRO A 283 7.79 -6.32 5.36
C PRO A 283 8.13 -6.42 3.86
N ASP A 284 8.14 -7.64 3.30
CA ASP A 284 8.39 -7.90 1.88
C ASP A 284 7.08 -7.90 1.04
N ALA A 285 5.91 -7.73 1.67
CA ALA A 285 4.65 -7.61 0.94
C ALA A 285 4.62 -6.31 0.12
N GLU A 286 4.45 -6.43 -1.20
CA GLU A 286 4.20 -5.31 -2.10
C GLU A 286 3.15 -4.37 -1.50
N ALA A 287 3.53 -3.10 -1.38
CA ALA A 287 2.82 -2.03 -0.69
C ALA A 287 1.30 -2.16 -0.78
N TRP A 288 0.62 -1.99 0.37
CA TRP A 288 -0.79 -1.61 0.37
C TRP A 288 -1.00 -0.54 -0.72
N ASP A 289 -2.07 -0.65 -1.52
CA ASP A 289 -2.53 0.44 -2.40
C ASP A 289 -2.87 1.72 -1.60
N GLY A 290 -2.67 1.73 -0.28
CA GLY A 290 -2.68 2.85 0.67
C GLY A 290 -1.65 3.95 0.46
N GLY A 291 -1.12 4.12 -0.75
CA GLY A 291 -0.13 5.15 -1.02
C GLY A 291 -0.65 6.56 -0.71
N LEU A 292 0.18 7.41 -0.13
CA LEU A 292 -0.12 8.81 0.13
C LEU A 292 0.66 9.70 -0.84
N THR A 293 -0.04 10.57 -1.58
CA THR A 293 0.60 11.68 -2.29
C THR A 293 0.48 12.98 -1.49
N VAL A 294 1.60 13.58 -1.12
CA VAL A 294 1.67 14.92 -0.52
C VAL A 294 2.11 15.92 -1.57
N SER A 295 1.19 16.77 -2.02
CA SER A 295 1.43 17.81 -3.03
C SER A 295 1.66 19.16 -2.36
N VAL A 296 2.94 19.52 -2.16
CA VAL A 296 3.31 20.83 -1.57
C VAL A 296 3.42 21.88 -2.69
N PRO A 297 2.62 22.97 -2.67
CA PRO A 297 2.65 24.00 -3.70
C PRO A 297 3.94 24.81 -3.68
N ALA A 298 4.24 25.47 -4.80
CA ALA A 298 5.43 26.31 -4.95
C ALA A 298 5.51 27.40 -3.86
N GLY A 299 6.71 27.64 -3.35
CA GLY A 299 6.97 28.68 -2.34
C GLY A 299 6.53 28.31 -0.91
N ARG A 300 6.04 27.09 -0.67
CA ARG A 300 5.70 26.58 0.66
C ARG A 300 6.70 25.52 1.11
N THR A 301 7.06 25.57 2.39
CA THR A 301 7.81 24.53 3.10
C THR A 301 6.92 23.95 4.16
N ASP A 302 6.66 22.66 4.03
CA ASP A 302 5.84 21.87 4.95
C ASP A 302 6.77 20.98 5.78
N ALA A 303 6.55 20.93 7.09
CA ALA A 303 7.36 20.15 8.02
C ALA A 303 6.47 19.24 8.88
N PHE A 304 6.74 17.94 8.83
CA PHE A 304 6.11 16.92 9.66
C PHE A 304 7.18 16.31 10.57
N ALA A 305 7.05 16.52 11.87
CA ALA A 305 8.01 16.12 12.90
C ALA A 305 7.48 14.99 13.78
N GLY A 306 6.72 14.08 13.18
CA GLY A 306 5.98 13.02 13.85
C GLY A 306 6.60 11.63 13.67
N THR A 307 5.76 10.61 13.87
CA THR A 307 6.10 9.22 13.55
C THR A 307 5.60 8.87 12.15
N LEU A 308 6.48 8.36 11.30
CA LEU A 308 6.11 7.71 10.04
C LEU A 308 6.06 6.19 10.25
N ASP A 309 5.01 5.54 9.80
CA ASP A 309 4.81 4.09 9.97
C ASP A 309 4.12 3.48 8.75
N GLY A 310 4.25 2.17 8.58
CA GLY A 310 3.48 1.36 7.63
C GLY A 310 4.15 1.05 6.29
N PRO A 311 3.56 0.12 5.53
CA PRO A 311 4.17 -0.45 4.32
C PRO A 311 3.79 0.28 3.03
N ALA A 312 2.86 1.23 3.03
CA ALA A 312 2.44 1.87 1.78
C ALA A 312 3.39 2.96 1.28
N GLN A 313 3.30 3.25 -0.02
CA GLN A 313 4.14 4.27 -0.67
C GLN A 313 3.87 5.68 -0.14
N LEU A 314 4.91 6.48 0.03
CA LEU A 314 4.81 7.93 0.15
C LEU A 314 5.31 8.62 -1.12
N THR A 315 4.48 9.44 -1.75
CA THR A 315 4.85 10.25 -2.91
C THR A 315 4.85 11.74 -2.56
N LYS A 316 6.01 12.39 -2.64
CA LYS A 316 6.13 13.86 -2.60
C LYS A 316 5.96 14.42 -4.01
N SER A 317 4.95 15.26 -4.20
CA SER A 317 4.70 16.01 -5.44
C SER A 317 4.57 17.52 -5.16
N GLY A 318 4.30 18.30 -6.21
CA GLY A 318 4.28 19.76 -6.14
C GLY A 318 5.67 20.39 -5.98
N ALA A 319 5.82 21.65 -6.40
CA ALA A 319 7.12 22.33 -6.49
C ALA A 319 7.69 22.82 -5.14
N GLY A 320 6.94 22.73 -4.05
CA GLY A 320 7.39 23.14 -2.72
C GLY A 320 8.32 22.13 -2.04
N VAL A 321 8.61 22.40 -0.77
CA VAL A 321 9.52 21.60 0.08
C VAL A 321 8.72 20.77 1.09
N LEU A 322 9.02 19.48 1.21
CA LEU A 322 8.53 18.65 2.33
C LEU A 322 9.71 18.20 3.19
N LEU A 323 9.65 18.49 4.48
CA LEU A 323 10.63 18.07 5.48
C LEU A 323 9.97 17.03 6.41
N LEU A 324 10.56 15.84 6.49
CA LEU A 324 10.14 14.80 7.43
C LEU A 324 11.18 14.66 8.54
N THR A 325 10.74 14.79 9.78
CA THR A 325 11.58 14.60 10.97
C THR A 325 10.84 13.78 12.02
N GLY A 326 11.49 13.48 13.14
CA GLY A 326 10.91 12.66 14.21
C GLY A 326 11.41 11.22 14.14
N SER A 327 10.52 10.23 14.11
CA SER A 327 10.88 8.81 14.05
C SER A 327 10.24 8.12 12.85
N SER A 328 10.91 7.11 12.29
CA SER A 328 10.32 6.27 11.24
C SER A 328 10.37 4.79 11.59
N ALA A 329 9.30 4.09 11.26
CA ALA A 329 9.16 2.65 11.18
C ALA A 329 8.57 2.22 9.81
N ALA A 330 8.54 3.12 8.82
CA ALA A 330 8.03 2.81 7.50
C ALA A 330 8.88 1.75 6.79
N SER A 331 8.21 0.88 6.03
CA SER A 331 8.85 -0.10 5.15
C SER A 331 8.55 0.13 3.67
N GLY A 332 7.53 0.94 3.36
CA GLY A 332 7.13 1.22 1.98
C GLY A 332 8.07 2.12 1.19
N PRO A 333 7.97 2.14 -0.15
CA PRO A 333 8.80 2.99 -1.00
C PRO A 333 8.47 4.49 -0.82
N VAL A 334 9.47 5.35 -0.98
CA VAL A 334 9.27 6.81 -1.02
C VAL A 334 9.68 7.35 -2.38
N THR A 335 8.77 8.07 -3.04
CA THR A 335 9.02 8.70 -4.35
C THR A 335 8.99 10.22 -4.22
N ILE A 336 10.06 10.87 -4.63
CA ILE A 336 10.15 12.33 -4.74
C ILE A 336 9.92 12.66 -6.21
N ALA A 337 8.67 12.94 -6.58
CA ALA A 337 8.26 13.19 -7.96
C ALA A 337 8.46 14.65 -8.39
N ALA A 338 8.39 15.61 -7.46
CA ALA A 338 8.59 17.03 -7.75
C ALA A 338 9.01 17.83 -6.50
N GLY A 339 9.67 18.98 -6.75
CA GLY A 339 10.08 19.93 -5.72
C GLY A 339 11.29 19.46 -4.93
N SER A 340 11.35 19.85 -3.66
CA SER A 340 12.46 19.47 -2.77
C SER A 340 11.97 18.63 -1.59
N PHE A 341 12.84 17.78 -1.07
CA PHE A 341 12.56 16.89 0.05
C PHE A 341 13.72 16.91 1.04
N GLY A 342 13.44 16.84 2.34
CA GLY A 342 14.46 16.70 3.39
C GLY A 342 14.01 15.71 4.45
N ALA A 343 14.97 14.98 5.05
CA ALA A 343 14.70 14.00 6.09
C ALA A 343 15.68 14.18 7.28
N ALA A 344 15.19 14.15 8.52
CA ALA A 344 16.03 14.14 9.72
C ALA A 344 15.36 13.36 10.87
N PHE A 345 15.71 12.09 11.03
CA PHE A 345 15.12 11.23 12.06
C PHE A 345 16.03 11.08 13.29
N THR A 346 15.41 10.96 14.46
CA THR A 346 16.06 10.97 15.79
C THR A 346 16.35 9.58 16.34
N ASN A 347 15.79 8.53 15.74
CA ASN A 347 15.94 7.15 16.20
C ASN A 347 17.12 6.39 15.57
N ASP A 348 18.02 7.08 14.87
CA ASP A 348 19.11 6.49 14.05
C ASP A 348 18.62 5.42 13.04
N ALA A 349 17.32 5.38 12.76
CA ALA A 349 16.71 4.47 11.80
C ALA A 349 16.68 5.11 10.40
N PRO A 350 16.69 4.29 9.32
CA PRO A 350 16.42 4.80 7.99
C PRO A 350 15.04 5.46 7.91
N LEU A 351 14.88 6.36 6.93
CA LEU A 351 13.57 6.92 6.55
C LEU A 351 12.58 5.80 6.23
N THR A 352 13.04 4.76 5.53
CA THR A 352 12.25 3.56 5.23
C THR A 352 13.17 2.37 4.97
N ALA A 353 12.69 1.15 5.21
CA ALA A 353 13.34 -0.07 4.73
C ALA A 353 13.25 -0.21 3.20
N GLY A 354 12.26 0.41 2.55
CA GLY A 354 12.06 0.36 1.10
C GLY A 354 12.97 1.32 0.30
N PRO A 355 12.80 1.37 -1.03
CA PRO A 355 13.57 2.28 -1.89
C PRO A 355 13.08 3.74 -1.77
N VAL A 356 14.02 4.67 -1.86
CA VAL A 356 13.77 6.10 -2.04
C VAL A 356 14.23 6.51 -3.44
N ALA A 357 13.31 7.05 -4.26
CA ALA A 357 13.61 7.43 -5.63
C ALA A 357 13.33 8.92 -5.88
N PHE A 358 14.34 9.63 -6.39
CA PHE A 358 14.23 11.03 -6.82
C PHE A 358 14.01 11.11 -8.34
N ALA A 359 12.99 11.85 -8.77
CA ALA A 359 12.74 12.14 -10.18
C ALA A 359 13.66 13.28 -10.69
N ALA A 360 13.86 13.36 -12.00
CA ALA A 360 14.64 14.43 -12.61
C ALA A 360 14.09 15.83 -12.25
N GLY A 361 15.00 16.76 -11.92
CA GLY A 361 14.63 18.13 -11.52
C GLY A 361 14.19 18.28 -10.06
N THR A 362 14.29 17.23 -9.25
CA THR A 362 14.07 17.30 -7.80
C THR A 362 15.37 17.61 -7.05
N ALA A 363 15.24 18.00 -5.77
CA ALA A 363 16.38 18.32 -4.92
C ALA A 363 16.24 17.73 -3.52
N TYR A 364 17.37 17.38 -2.91
CA TYR A 364 17.45 17.10 -1.47
C TYR A 364 17.80 18.37 -0.69
N VAL A 365 17.04 18.69 0.36
CA VAL A 365 17.35 19.77 1.31
C VAL A 365 18.05 19.17 2.51
N TRP A 366 19.34 19.48 2.66
CA TRP A 366 20.13 18.97 3.76
C TRP A 366 20.25 20.00 4.88
N ASP A 367 19.55 19.75 5.99
CA ASP A 367 19.64 20.54 7.22
C ASP A 367 20.46 19.79 8.29
N TRP A 368 21.74 20.16 8.38
CA TRP A 368 22.68 19.53 9.33
C TRP A 368 22.52 19.95 10.79
N SER A 369 21.56 20.83 11.12
CA SER A 369 21.27 21.21 12.52
C SER A 369 19.95 20.62 13.01
N ALA A 370 19.18 19.98 12.11
CA ALA A 370 17.96 19.28 12.48
C ALA A 370 18.25 18.21 13.54
N ALA A 371 17.36 18.09 14.53
CA ALA A 371 17.48 17.11 15.60
C ALA A 371 17.52 15.68 15.03
N GLY A 372 18.45 14.84 15.51
CA GLY A 372 18.66 13.47 15.03
C GLY A 372 19.96 13.30 14.25
N ALA A 373 19.97 12.46 13.20
CA ALA A 373 21.13 12.14 12.36
C ALA A 373 21.69 13.33 11.52
N GLY A 374 21.40 14.58 11.90
CA GLY A 374 21.89 15.79 11.22
C GLY A 374 21.41 15.89 9.77
N GLY A 375 20.15 15.54 9.51
CA GLY A 375 19.58 15.61 8.16
C GLY A 375 20.06 14.51 7.20
N THR A 376 20.67 13.44 7.69
CA THR A 376 21.06 12.30 6.82
C THR A 376 19.81 11.56 6.37
N LEU A 377 19.67 11.34 5.06
CA LEU A 377 18.68 10.41 4.52
C LEU A 377 19.34 9.03 4.40
N SER A 378 18.90 8.06 5.20
CA SER A 378 19.20 6.64 5.00
C SER A 378 17.94 5.90 4.54
N ALA A 379 18.08 4.92 3.65
CA ALA A 379 17.03 4.00 3.23
C ALA A 379 17.63 2.68 2.72
N GLY A 380 16.79 1.66 2.54
CA GLY A 380 17.20 0.37 1.95
C GLY A 380 17.96 0.60 0.64
N SER A 381 17.38 1.36 -0.29
CA SER A 381 18.13 1.90 -1.42
C SER A 381 17.75 3.34 -1.74
N VAL A 382 18.69 4.11 -2.27
CA VAL A 382 18.46 5.48 -2.73
C VAL A 382 18.85 5.60 -4.20
N THR A 383 17.89 5.99 -5.04
CA THR A 383 18.09 6.24 -6.47
C THR A 383 18.02 7.73 -6.76
N LEU A 384 19.09 8.27 -7.33
CA LEU A 384 19.21 9.68 -7.68
C LEU A 384 19.12 9.85 -9.22
N PRO A 385 18.52 10.95 -9.72
CA PRO A 385 18.59 11.29 -11.13
C PRO A 385 19.99 11.80 -11.51
N ASP A 386 20.26 11.86 -12.80
CA ASP A 386 21.40 12.58 -13.37
C ASP A 386 20.85 13.66 -14.32
N PRO A 387 21.01 14.97 -14.01
CA PRO A 387 21.71 15.55 -12.85
C PRO A 387 20.89 15.56 -11.56
N PHE A 388 21.56 15.74 -10.41
CA PHE A 388 20.94 15.86 -9.07
C PHE A 388 21.35 17.14 -8.33
N THR A 389 20.48 17.64 -7.44
CA THR A 389 20.74 18.86 -6.66
C THR A 389 20.62 18.61 -5.16
N ILE A 390 21.60 19.07 -4.39
CA ILE A 390 21.56 19.14 -2.92
C ILE A 390 21.57 20.61 -2.53
N THR A 391 20.56 21.03 -1.76
CA THR A 391 20.41 22.40 -1.28
C THR A 391 20.69 22.46 0.21
N ALA A 392 21.47 23.47 0.63
CA ALA A 392 21.68 23.75 2.04
C ALA A 392 20.37 24.18 2.71
N GLY A 393 19.93 23.44 3.73
CA GLY A 393 18.74 23.78 4.52
C GLY A 393 18.93 24.99 5.43
N GLN A 394 20.18 25.40 5.65
CA GLN A 394 20.54 26.54 6.48
C GLN A 394 21.84 27.18 6.01
N SER A 395 22.21 28.30 6.63
CA SER A 395 23.50 28.95 6.36
C SER A 395 24.61 28.43 7.28
N GLY A 396 25.85 28.48 6.82
CA GLY A 396 27.03 28.12 7.62
C GLY A 396 27.86 27.01 7.00
N GLN A 397 28.80 26.48 7.80
CA GLN A 397 29.63 25.36 7.39
C GLN A 397 29.03 24.05 7.93
N PRO A 398 28.75 23.06 7.06
CA PRO A 398 28.35 21.75 7.54
C PRO A 398 29.50 21.07 8.28
N PRO A 399 29.20 20.06 9.13
CA PRO A 399 30.22 19.26 9.76
C PRO A 399 31.15 18.61 8.72
N ALA A 400 32.42 18.45 9.07
CA ALA A 400 33.40 17.86 8.16
C ALA A 400 33.08 16.39 7.91
N ARG A 401 32.89 16.01 6.63
CA ARG A 401 32.73 14.63 6.17
C ARG A 401 31.53 13.92 6.82
N TRP A 402 30.40 14.63 6.88
CA TRP A 402 29.15 14.09 7.40
C TRP A 402 28.35 13.41 6.28
N PRO A 403 27.71 12.24 6.55
CA PRO A 403 26.87 11.58 5.56
C PRO A 403 25.63 12.44 5.24
N VAL A 404 25.31 12.59 3.97
CA VAL A 404 24.09 13.29 3.51
C VAL A 404 23.06 12.28 3.04
N LEU A 405 23.51 11.29 2.28
CA LEU A 405 22.69 10.19 1.77
C LEU A 405 23.39 8.87 2.09
N VAL A 406 22.62 7.88 2.52
CA VAL A 406 23.05 6.50 2.78
C VAL A 406 22.07 5.56 2.10
N SER A 407 22.61 4.65 1.28
CA SER A 407 21.86 3.61 0.57
C SER A 407 22.40 2.26 1.04
N GLU A 408 21.63 1.54 1.84
CA GLU A 408 22.12 0.35 2.57
C GLU A 408 22.42 -0.82 1.62
N ASP A 409 21.55 -1.06 0.65
CA ASP A 409 21.54 -2.27 -0.18
C ASP A 409 22.34 -2.11 -1.47
N ALA A 410 22.38 -0.91 -2.05
CA ALA A 410 22.97 -0.65 -3.36
C ALA A 410 23.74 0.68 -3.44
N PRO A 411 24.78 0.80 -4.29
CA PRO A 411 25.45 2.08 -4.55
C PRO A 411 24.50 3.13 -5.15
N LEU A 412 24.74 4.42 -4.84
CA LEU A 412 23.94 5.55 -5.33
C LEU A 412 24.00 5.74 -6.86
N GLY A 413 25.11 5.33 -7.50
CA GLY A 413 25.25 5.19 -8.96
C GLY A 413 25.38 6.48 -9.78
N THR A 414 24.93 7.62 -9.25
CA THR A 414 25.05 8.93 -9.91
C THR A 414 26.50 9.45 -9.90
N PRO A 415 27.04 10.02 -11.00
CA PRO A 415 28.38 10.60 -10.99
C PRO A 415 28.47 11.87 -10.13
N LEU A 416 29.56 12.06 -9.36
CA LEU A 416 29.74 13.25 -8.50
C LEU A 416 29.68 14.57 -9.31
N GLU A 417 30.20 14.57 -10.54
CA GLU A 417 30.16 15.74 -11.43
C GLU A 417 28.75 16.17 -11.85
N SER A 418 27.76 15.30 -11.67
CA SER A 418 26.34 15.59 -11.93
C SER A 418 25.59 16.11 -10.71
N ILE A 419 26.24 16.15 -9.54
CA ILE A 419 25.69 16.66 -8.29
C ILE A 419 25.99 18.15 -8.18
N THR A 420 24.92 18.95 -8.07
CA THR A 420 25.00 20.38 -7.86
C THR A 420 24.74 20.72 -6.38
N LEU A 421 25.71 21.38 -5.75
CA LEU A 421 25.59 21.87 -4.37
C LEU A 421 25.12 23.33 -4.38
N VAL A 422 23.91 23.59 -3.89
CA VAL A 422 23.28 24.92 -3.86
C VAL A 422 23.23 25.46 -2.44
N GLY A 423 23.66 26.71 -2.26
CA GLY A 423 23.61 27.39 -0.96
C GLY A 423 24.73 26.97 0.01
N PHE A 424 25.66 26.12 -0.41
CA PHE A 424 26.85 25.77 0.36
C PHE A 424 28.02 26.72 0.08
N PRO A 425 28.93 26.93 1.05
CA PRO A 425 30.20 27.59 0.79
C PRO A 425 31.02 26.85 -0.28
N ASN A 426 31.75 27.58 -1.14
CA ASN A 426 32.60 27.00 -2.21
C ASN A 426 33.68 26.02 -1.72
N SER A 427 33.98 26.00 -0.42
CA SER A 427 34.91 25.04 0.20
C SER A 427 34.30 23.66 0.42
N VAL A 428 32.98 23.51 0.30
CA VAL A 428 32.26 22.26 0.48
C VAL A 428 32.32 21.45 -0.81
N LYS A 429 32.62 20.16 -0.69
CA LYS A 429 32.66 19.21 -1.80
C LYS A 429 31.96 17.93 -1.44
N ASP A 430 31.44 17.25 -2.44
CA ASP A 430 30.86 15.92 -2.35
C ASP A 430 31.91 14.82 -2.57
N GLU A 431 31.75 13.71 -1.85
CA GLU A 431 32.62 12.54 -1.91
C GLU A 431 31.78 11.28 -1.65
N TYR A 432 31.99 10.22 -2.43
CA TYR A 432 31.42 8.92 -2.14
C TYR A 432 32.28 8.11 -1.17
N SER A 433 31.65 7.26 -0.36
CA SER A 433 32.32 6.11 0.25
C SER A 433 32.93 5.20 -0.83
N ALA A 434 33.90 4.36 -0.43
CA ALA A 434 34.59 3.46 -1.34
C ALA A 434 33.64 2.45 -2.06
N ASP A 435 32.53 2.10 -1.43
CA ASP A 435 31.48 1.22 -1.97
C ASP A 435 30.37 2.00 -2.72
N GLY A 436 30.45 3.33 -2.77
CA GLY A 436 29.47 4.18 -3.44
C GLY A 436 28.10 4.26 -2.73
N ARG A 437 27.96 3.70 -1.53
CA ARG A 437 26.70 3.64 -0.78
C ARG A 437 26.41 4.88 0.05
N THR A 438 27.43 5.66 0.40
CA THR A 438 27.28 6.88 1.19
C THR A 438 27.81 8.08 0.42
N LEU A 439 27.01 9.15 0.35
CA LEU A 439 27.45 10.46 -0.11
C LEU A 439 27.78 11.33 1.10
N PHE A 440 29.01 11.80 1.19
CA PHE A 440 29.46 12.75 2.19
C PHE A 440 29.57 14.15 1.60
N LEU A 441 29.35 15.16 2.46
CA LEU A 441 29.86 16.50 2.20
C LEU A 441 31.06 16.78 3.10
N THR A 442 32.16 17.20 2.47
CA THR A 442 33.44 17.50 3.09
C THR A 442 33.71 19.00 3.07
N ASN A 443 34.40 19.52 4.07
CA ASN A 443 34.96 20.87 4.02
C ASN A 443 36.46 20.76 3.71
N GLN A 444 36.92 21.38 2.63
CA GLN A 444 38.36 21.45 2.37
C GLN A 444 39.00 22.50 3.28
N ARG A 445 39.27 22.16 4.55
CA ARG A 445 40.42 22.75 5.25
C ARG A 445 41.61 21.81 5.03
N GLY A 446 42.41 22.08 4.01
CA GLY A 446 43.67 21.36 3.83
C GLY A 446 44.54 21.52 5.07
N THR A 447 44.87 20.42 5.76
CA THR A 447 46.15 20.26 6.49
C THR A 447 46.39 18.76 6.71
N LEU A 448 47.39 18.22 6.01
CA LEU A 448 48.09 16.99 6.39
C LEU A 448 48.66 17.19 7.80
N PHE A 449 48.32 16.33 8.76
CA PHE A 449 49.16 16.13 9.94
C PHE A 449 50.05 14.91 9.66
N CYS A 450 51.23 15.14 9.10
CA CYS A 450 52.36 14.25 9.37
C CYS A 450 52.90 14.65 10.75
N ILE A 451 52.84 13.74 11.71
CA ILE A 451 53.71 13.75 12.88
C ILE A 451 54.66 12.58 12.65
N GLU A 452 55.95 12.90 12.52
CA GLU A 452 57.06 11.93 12.49
C GLU A 452 57.17 11.12 13.79
#